data_AF-A0A7C7SLE2-F1
#
_entry.id   AF-A0A7C7SLE2-F1
#
_cell.length_a   1.000
_cell.length_b   1.000
_cell.length_c   1.000
_cell.angle_alpha   90.00
_cell.angle_beta   90.00
_cell.angle_gamma   90.00
#
_symmetry.space_group_name_H-M   'P 1'
#
loop_
_entity.id
_entity.type
_entity.pdbx_description
1 polymer ?
#
loop_
_entity_poly.entity_id
_entity_poly.type
_entity_poly.pdbx_seq_one_letter_code
_entity_poly.pdbx_strand_id
1 'polypeptide(L)'
;MPIEPFELERWQSRYEHTVGINLSESGVHPLRVRDLLEPDDVDSLLEQPLSYTQTNGTVALRERIAALYPGATPADILVTNGGSGATLLGLDLTNANLTGADLS
;
A
#
# COMPACT_ATOMS: atom_id res chain seq x y z
N MET A 1 -15.86 -19.71 -8.74
CA MET A 1 -15.02 -20.28 -7.67
C MET A 1 -15.35 -19.54 -6.39
N PRO A 2 -15.65 -20.20 -5.27
CA PRO A 2 -15.82 -19.50 -3.99
C PRO A 2 -14.47 -18.92 -3.54
N ILE A 3 -14.48 -17.71 -2.96
CA ILE A 3 -13.30 -17.13 -2.31
C ILE A 3 -13.27 -17.69 -0.89
N GLU A 4 -12.24 -18.47 -0.58
CA GLU A 4 -12.04 -19.02 0.76
C GLU A 4 -11.67 -17.89 1.74
N PRO A 5 -12.08 -17.99 3.02
CA PRO A 5 -11.72 -16.99 4.00
C PRO A 5 -10.21 -16.89 4.23
N PHE A 6 -9.73 -15.67 4.51
CA PHE A 6 -8.34 -15.48 4.90
C PHE A 6 -8.15 -15.79 6.39
N GLU A 7 -7.77 -17.03 6.69
CA GLU A 7 -7.67 -17.54 8.07
C GLU A 7 -6.70 -16.74 8.96
N LEU A 8 -5.61 -16.22 8.39
CA LEU A 8 -4.64 -15.41 9.14
C LEU A 8 -5.28 -14.09 9.62
N GLU A 9 -6.03 -13.40 8.77
CA GLU A 9 -6.75 -12.16 9.13
C GLU A 9 -7.76 -12.43 10.25
N ARG A 10 -8.50 -13.56 10.16
CA ARG A 10 -9.46 -13.97 11.21
C ARG A 10 -8.78 -14.22 12.55
N TRP A 11 -7.63 -14.87 12.53
CA TRP A 11 -6.83 -15.13 13.73
C TRP A 11 -6.31 -13.82 14.34
N GLN A 12 -5.72 -12.93 13.53
CA GLN A 12 -5.20 -11.64 13.98
C GLN A 12 -6.31 -10.78 14.60
N SER A 13 -7.45 -10.65 13.91
CA SER A 13 -8.61 -9.89 14.41
C SER A 13 -9.09 -10.33 15.80
N ARG A 14 -8.90 -11.62 16.15
CA ARG A 14 -9.33 -12.17 17.44
C ARG A 14 -8.28 -12.01 18.54
N TYR A 15 -7.00 -12.13 18.20
CA TYR A 15 -5.93 -12.33 19.20
C TYR A 15 -4.89 -11.21 19.26
N GLU A 16 -4.69 -10.46 18.18
CA GLU A 16 -3.57 -9.52 18.03
C GLU A 16 -3.47 -8.47 19.14
N HIS A 17 -4.61 -7.95 19.60
CA HIS A 17 -4.67 -6.91 20.64
C HIS A 17 -5.10 -7.42 22.02
N THR A 18 -5.31 -8.74 22.19
CA THR A 18 -5.79 -9.33 23.46
C THR A 18 -4.73 -10.13 24.20
N VAL A 19 -3.59 -10.40 23.56
CA VAL A 19 -2.45 -11.12 24.16
C VAL A 19 -1.53 -10.18 24.93
N GLY A 20 -0.92 -10.67 26.02
CA GLY A 20 0.04 -9.88 26.81
C GLY A 20 1.38 -9.64 26.09
N ILE A 21 1.79 -10.56 25.21
CA ILE A 21 3.00 -10.43 24.37
C ILE A 21 2.67 -10.97 22.99
N ASN A 22 2.74 -10.11 21.96
CA ASN A 22 2.56 -10.50 20.56
C ASN A 22 3.94 -10.75 19.91
N LEU A 23 4.22 -12.01 19.56
CA LEU A 23 5.42 -12.44 18.84
C LEU A 23 5.11 -12.92 17.41
N SER A 24 3.90 -12.67 16.92
CA SER A 24 3.38 -13.23 15.67
C SER A 24 3.40 -12.25 14.48
N GLU A 25 3.60 -10.97 14.74
CA GLU A 25 3.65 -9.94 13.70
C GLU A 25 4.94 -10.06 12.87
N SER A 26 4.83 -9.96 11.55
CA SER A 26 5.99 -9.94 10.62
C SER A 26 6.51 -8.52 10.32
N GLY A 27 5.76 -7.50 10.76
CA GLY A 27 6.09 -6.09 10.59
C GLY A 27 7.12 -5.59 11.60
N VAL A 28 7.52 -4.33 11.42
CA VAL A 28 8.28 -3.56 12.41
C VAL A 28 7.33 -2.68 13.21
N HIS A 29 7.73 -2.29 14.41
CA HIS A 29 6.91 -1.42 15.26
C HIS A 29 6.49 -0.14 14.50
N PRO A 30 5.19 0.20 14.46
CA PRO A 30 4.72 1.35 13.71
C PRO A 30 5.28 2.66 14.27
N LEU A 31 5.77 3.51 13.38
CA LEU A 31 6.18 4.88 13.72
C LEU A 31 4.95 5.74 14.01
N ARG A 32 5.10 6.73 14.89
CA ARG A 32 4.11 7.80 15.02
C ARG A 32 4.34 8.79 13.89
N VAL A 33 3.28 9.46 13.43
CA VAL A 33 3.40 10.51 12.39
C VAL A 33 4.44 11.56 12.77
N ARG A 34 4.50 11.97 14.04
CA ARG A 34 5.51 12.92 14.55
C ARG A 34 6.96 12.43 14.46
N ASP A 35 7.17 11.11 14.41
CA ASP A 35 8.51 10.52 14.32
C ASP A 35 8.98 10.51 12.84
N LEU A 36 8.07 10.79 11.89
CA LEU A 36 8.33 10.86 10.45
C LEU A 36 8.49 12.30 9.93
N LEU A 37 7.96 13.29 10.66
CA LEU A 37 7.97 14.69 10.28
C LEU A 37 9.15 15.43 10.91
N GLU A 38 9.73 16.39 10.18
CA GLU A 38 10.58 17.39 10.79
C GLU A 38 9.73 18.37 11.63
N PRO A 39 10.30 19.07 12.64
CA PRO A 39 9.55 19.94 13.55
C PRO A 39 8.68 20.99 12.86
N ASP A 40 9.11 21.50 11.70
CA ASP A 40 8.42 22.55 10.95
C ASP A 40 7.38 22.03 9.94
N ASP A 41 7.27 20.70 9.76
CA ASP A 41 6.39 20.08 8.74
C ASP A 41 4.96 19.82 9.22
N VAL A 42 4.69 19.91 10.54
CA VAL A 42 3.39 19.56 11.12
C VAL A 42 2.27 20.47 10.59
N ASP A 43 2.46 21.77 10.63
CA ASP A 43 1.47 22.74 10.16
C ASP A 43 1.23 22.57 8.65
N SER A 44 2.31 22.33 7.89
CA SER A 44 2.24 22.06 6.45
C SER A 44 1.42 20.81 6.11
N LEU A 45 1.51 19.76 6.93
CA LEU A 45 0.69 18.55 6.78
C LEU A 45 -0.79 18.83 7.08
N LEU A 46 -1.08 19.59 8.12
CA LEU A 46 -2.45 19.91 8.54
C LEU A 46 -3.18 20.82 7.55
N GLU A 47 -2.46 21.65 6.81
CA GLU A 47 -3.01 22.52 5.76
C GLU A 47 -3.21 21.80 4.40
N GLN A 48 -2.86 20.51 4.28
CA GLN A 48 -3.05 19.77 3.04
C GLN A 48 -4.55 19.57 2.72
N PRO A 49 -5.01 19.87 1.49
CA PRO A 49 -6.38 19.63 1.08
C PRO A 49 -6.66 18.13 0.89
N LEU A 50 -7.76 17.64 1.48
CA LEU A 50 -8.25 16.27 1.30
C LEU A 50 -8.92 16.11 -0.07
N SER A 51 -8.11 16.00 -1.11
CA SER A 51 -8.52 15.89 -2.51
C SER A 51 -8.04 14.60 -3.16
N TYR A 52 -8.62 14.26 -4.32
CA TYR A 52 -8.11 13.16 -5.13
C TYR A 52 -6.75 13.51 -5.72
N THR A 53 -5.77 12.65 -5.50
CA THR A 53 -4.48 12.70 -6.18
C THR A 53 -4.54 12.02 -7.55
N GLN A 54 -3.47 12.12 -8.33
CA GLN A 54 -3.31 11.33 -9.56
C GLN A 54 -3.52 9.84 -9.27
N THR A 55 -4.32 9.16 -10.09
CA THR A 55 -4.77 7.78 -9.86
C THR A 55 -3.64 6.76 -9.82
N ASN A 56 -2.54 7.04 -10.50
CA ASN A 56 -1.32 6.22 -10.50
C ASN A 56 -0.23 6.74 -9.53
N GLY A 57 -0.59 7.63 -8.60
CA GLY A 57 0.34 8.29 -7.67
C GLY A 57 0.90 9.60 -8.21
N THR A 58 1.40 10.45 -7.32
CA THR A 58 2.01 11.73 -7.72
C THR A 58 3.34 11.51 -8.43
N VAL A 59 3.71 12.42 -9.34
CA VAL A 59 4.99 12.35 -10.07
C VAL A 59 6.18 12.22 -9.12
N ALA A 60 6.28 13.11 -8.12
CA ALA A 60 7.37 13.11 -7.15
C ALA A 60 7.45 11.79 -6.35
N LEU A 61 6.31 11.17 -6.03
CA LEU A 61 6.28 9.88 -5.35
C LEU A 61 6.81 8.76 -6.26
N ARG A 62 6.35 8.70 -7.51
CA ARG A 62 6.82 7.69 -8.46
C ARG A 62 8.31 7.80 -8.77
N GLU A 63 8.82 9.02 -8.89
CA GLU A 63 10.27 9.26 -9.07
C GLU A 63 11.09 8.74 -7.89
N ARG A 64 10.66 9.03 -6.66
CA ARG A 64 11.33 8.55 -5.44
C ARG A 64 11.30 7.02 -5.33
N ILE A 65 10.18 6.39 -5.68
CA ILE A 65 10.06 4.93 -5.68
C ILE A 65 10.97 4.32 -6.76
N ALA A 66 10.93 4.83 -8.00
CA ALA A 66 11.74 4.33 -9.10
C ALA A 66 13.24 4.37 -8.77
N ALA A 67 13.71 5.42 -8.08
CA ALA A 67 15.10 5.53 -7.64
C ALA A 67 15.56 4.42 -6.68
N LEU A 68 14.65 3.69 -6.03
CA LEU A 68 14.97 2.53 -5.19
C LEU A 68 15.30 1.26 -5.99
N TYR A 69 14.94 1.23 -7.28
CA TYR A 69 15.03 0.04 -8.13
C TYR A 69 15.92 0.32 -9.36
N PRO A 70 17.12 -0.30 -9.47
CA PRO A 70 18.00 -0.08 -10.60
C PRO A 70 17.33 -0.36 -11.95
N GLY A 71 17.37 0.62 -12.86
CA GLY A 71 16.79 0.51 -14.20
C GLY A 71 15.28 0.79 -14.29
N ALA A 72 14.60 1.04 -13.18
CA ALA A 72 13.20 1.46 -13.19
C ALA A 72 13.06 2.95 -13.54
N THR A 73 11.96 3.28 -14.21
CA THR A 73 11.55 4.65 -14.50
C THR A 73 10.23 4.96 -13.79
N PRO A 74 9.85 6.25 -13.62
CA PRO A 74 8.55 6.60 -13.05
C PRO A 74 7.35 6.07 -13.85
N ALA A 75 7.54 5.68 -15.11
CA ALA A 75 6.51 5.07 -15.93
C ALA A 75 6.25 3.59 -15.57
N ASP A 76 7.21 2.94 -14.91
CA ASP A 76 7.11 1.54 -14.46
C ASP A 76 6.41 1.42 -13.09
N ILE A 77 6.03 2.54 -12.47
CA ILE A 77 5.50 2.58 -11.09
C ILE A 77 3.99 2.87 -11.10
N LEU A 78 3.23 2.00 -10.42
CA LEU A 78 1.84 2.23 -10.05
C LEU A 78 1.72 2.23 -8.52
N VAL A 79 1.26 3.34 -7.95
CA VAL A 79 1.03 3.47 -6.50
C VAL A 79 -0.37 2.97 -6.14
N THR A 80 -0.45 2.14 -5.10
CA THR A 80 -1.70 1.53 -4.61
C THR A 80 -1.82 1.67 -3.09
N ASN A 81 -2.97 1.28 -2.54
CA ASN A 81 -3.23 1.22 -1.10
C ASN A 81 -2.52 0.02 -0.43
N GLY A 82 -1.20 0.09 -0.37
CA GLY A 82 -0.37 -0.98 0.20
C GLY A 82 -0.18 -2.17 -0.72
N GLY A 83 0.62 -3.14 -0.27
CA GLY A 83 0.99 -4.32 -1.06
C GLY A 83 -0.21 -5.16 -1.49
N SER A 84 -1.25 -5.26 -0.65
CA SER A 84 -2.47 -6.00 -0.97
C SER A 84 -3.21 -5.43 -2.18
N GLY A 85 -3.33 -4.11 -2.28
CA GLY A 85 -3.92 -3.44 -3.45
C GLY A 85 -3.11 -3.66 -4.73
N ALA A 86 -1.78 -3.68 -4.62
CA ALA A 86 -0.90 -4.02 -5.76
C ALA A 86 -1.09 -5.47 -6.22
N THR A 87 -1.15 -6.42 -5.28
CA THR A 87 -1.37 -7.84 -5.59
C THR A 87 -2.71 -8.08 -6.25
N LEU A 88 -3.80 -7.49 -5.73
CA LEU A 88 -5.14 -7.65 -6.29
C LEU A 88 -5.18 -7.14 -7.75
N LEU A 89 -4.74 -5.90 -7.99
CA LEU A 89 -4.73 -5.32 -9.34
C LEU A 89 -3.83 -6.11 -10.29
N GLY A 90 -2.65 -6.55 -9.84
CA GLY A 90 -1.75 -7.36 -10.66
C GLY A 90 -2.37 -8.69 -11.10
N LEU A 91 -3.09 -9.37 -10.20
CA LEU A 91 -3.81 -10.61 -10.52
C LEU A 91 -4.96 -10.35 -11.49
N ASP A 92 -5.76 -9.31 -11.28
CA ASP A 92 -6.90 -8.97 -12.14
C ASP A 92 -6.45 -8.62 -13.57
N LEU A 93 -5.41 -7.81 -13.71
CA LEU A 93 -4.85 -7.45 -15.02
C LEU A 93 -4.23 -8.65 -15.74
N THR A 94 -3.55 -9.54 -15.00
CA THR A 94 -3.01 -10.78 -15.57
C THR A 94 -4.14 -11.67 -16.07
N ASN A 95 -5.21 -11.81 -15.29
CA ASN A 95 -6.36 -12.62 -15.67
C ASN A 95 -7.12 -12.03 -16.87
N ALA A 96 -7.30 -10.71 -16.93
CA ALA A 96 -7.90 -10.04 -18.09
C ALA A 96 -7.10 -10.29 -19.39
N ASN A 97 -5.77 -10.17 -19.31
CA ASN A 97 -4.88 -10.46 -20.44
C ASN A 97 -4.93 -11.94 -20.89
N LEU A 98 -5.11 -12.88 -19.95
CA LEU A 98 -5.26 -14.31 -20.26
C LEU A 98 -6.63 -14.68 -20.82
N THR A 99 -7.68 -13.94 -20.44
CA THR A 99 -9.07 -14.22 -20.83
C THR A 99 -9.54 -13.39 -22.02
N GLY A 100 -8.75 -12.43 -22.50
CA GLY A 100 -9.13 -11.52 -23.58
C GLY A 100 -10.30 -10.60 -23.22
N ALA A 101 -10.57 -10.42 -21.92
CA ALA A 101 -11.58 -9.50 -21.44
C ALA A 101 -11.05 -8.06 -21.59
N ASP A 102 -11.67 -7.31 -22.50
CA ASP A 102 -11.42 -5.88 -22.65
C ASP A 102 -11.91 -5.17 -21.37
N LEU A 103 -10.99 -4.53 -20.65
CA LEU A 103 -11.29 -3.74 -19.46
C LEU A 103 -11.53 -2.25 -19.82
N SER A 104 -12.00 -1.98 -21.04
CA SER A 104 -12.35 -0.64 -21.51
C SER A 104 -13.63 -0.08 -20.88
#